data_AF-A0A212KGH3-F1
#
_entry.id   AF-A0A212KGH3-F1
#
_cell.length_a   1.000
_cell.length_b   1.000
_cell.length_c   1.000
_cell.angle_alpha   90.00
_cell.angle_beta   90.00
_cell.angle_gamma   90.00
#
_symmetry.space_group_name_H-M   'P 1'
#
loop_
_entity.id
_entity.type
_entity.pdbx_description
1 polymer ?
#
loop_
_entity_poly.entity_id
_entity_poly.type
_entity_poly.pdbx_seq_one_letter_code
_entity_poly.pdbx_strand_id
1 'polypeptide(L)'
;MRTHIASIPCALGRLAPASPASSDELRAMRAAAWHKQGIVVVPLDEIFDEWDRAFLSGIATKLYGARTATTKHSRPWREGEVIDRGDGETWTVIATTPKSVTLRRSRDGALATLGQLGEGRP
;
A
#
# COMPACT_ATOMS: atom_id res chain seq x y z
N MET A 1 34.88 16.43 23.93
CA MET A 1 34.94 15.66 22.67
C MET A 1 33.54 15.59 22.07
N ARG A 2 33.28 16.31 20.98
CA ARG A 2 32.02 16.21 20.23
C ARG A 2 32.29 15.34 19.00
N THR A 3 31.74 14.14 18.97
CA THR A 3 31.81 13.25 17.83
C THR A 3 30.67 13.61 16.87
N HIS A 4 30.97 14.40 15.84
CA HIS A 4 30.07 14.59 14.71
C HIS A 4 29.98 13.25 13.96
N ILE A 5 28.83 12.58 14.03
CA ILE A 5 28.50 11.50 13.11
C ILE A 5 28.17 12.19 11.79
N ALA A 6 29.13 12.20 10.86
CA ALA A 6 28.88 12.62 9.49
C ALA A 6 27.89 11.62 8.87
N SER A 7 26.64 12.05 8.70
CA SER A 7 25.66 11.38 7.84
C SER A 7 26.23 11.39 6.43
N ILE A 8 26.56 10.21 5.90
CA ILE A 8 26.94 10.05 4.49
C ILE A 8 25.63 10.11 3.69
N PRO A 9 25.39 11.14 2.85
CA PRO A 9 24.24 11.16 1.97
C PRO A 9 24.47 10.14 0.85
N CYS A 10 24.03 8.90 1.06
CA CYS A 10 24.20 7.84 0.08
C CYS A 10 23.22 8.03 -1.09
N ALA A 11 23.74 8.33 -2.28
CA ALA A 11 22.96 8.45 -3.51
C ALA A 11 22.24 7.15 -3.93
N LEU A 12 22.69 5.99 -3.43
CA LEU A 12 22.03 4.69 -3.67
C LEU A 12 20.66 4.56 -3.01
N GLY A 13 20.38 5.30 -1.93
CA GLY A 13 19.04 5.32 -1.32
C GLY A 13 17.96 5.90 -2.24
N ARG A 14 18.37 6.60 -3.31
CA ARG A 14 17.47 7.17 -4.32
C ARG A 14 17.26 6.25 -5.54
N LEU A 15 18.11 5.23 -5.70
CA LEU A 15 18.17 4.36 -6.88
C LEU A 15 17.83 2.89 -6.56
N ALA A 16 17.97 2.47 -5.31
CA ALA A 16 17.49 1.15 -4.91
C ALA A 16 15.96 1.19 -4.81
N PRO A 17 15.22 0.33 -5.54
CA PRO A 17 13.85 0.04 -5.13
C PRO A 17 13.91 -0.38 -3.66
N ALA A 18 13.05 0.19 -2.82
CA ALA A 18 12.97 -0.24 -1.43
C ALA A 18 12.81 -1.76 -1.44
N SER A 19 13.83 -2.46 -0.94
CA SER A 19 13.79 -3.92 -0.91
C SER A 19 12.53 -4.29 -0.12
N PRO A 20 11.65 -5.17 -0.64
CA PRO A 20 10.50 -5.62 0.12
C PRO A 20 11.04 -6.18 1.43
N ALA A 21 10.78 -5.47 2.53
CA ALA A 21 11.33 -5.85 3.82
C ALA A 21 10.90 -7.28 4.10
N SER A 22 11.87 -8.16 4.34
CA SER A 22 11.56 -9.56 4.64
C SER A 22 10.69 -9.64 5.91
N SER A 23 9.99 -10.76 6.11
CA SER A 23 9.15 -10.93 7.32
C SER A 23 9.95 -10.69 8.61
N ASP A 24 11.21 -11.14 8.63
CA ASP A 24 12.13 -10.97 9.76
C ASP A 24 12.56 -9.51 9.94
N GLU A 25 12.82 -8.79 8.85
CA GLU A 25 13.13 -7.35 8.92
C GLU A 25 11.93 -6.55 9.45
N LEU A 26 10.72 -6.86 8.98
CA LEU A 26 9.50 -6.24 9.49
C LEU A 26 9.29 -6.57 10.98
N ARG A 27 9.58 -7.80 11.40
CA ARG A 27 9.52 -8.18 12.82
C ARG A 27 10.52 -7.39 13.66
N ALA A 28 11.75 -7.23 13.19
CA ALA A 28 12.77 -6.43 13.86
C ALA A 28 12.38 -4.94 13.94
N MET A 29 11.78 -4.38 12.89
CA MET A 29 11.26 -3.02 12.89
C MET A 29 10.12 -2.83 13.90
N ARG A 30 9.17 -3.78 13.98
CA ARG A 30 8.10 -3.77 14.98
C ARG A 30 8.63 -3.85 16.40
N ALA A 31 9.61 -4.73 16.66
CA ALA A 31 10.27 -4.83 17.96
C ALA A 31 10.98 -3.51 18.33
N ALA A 32 11.64 -2.87 17.37
CA ALA A 32 12.27 -1.57 17.59
C ALA A 32 11.24 -0.46 17.90
N ALA A 33 10.09 -0.44 17.22
CA ALA A 33 9.01 0.51 17.50
C ALA A 33 8.50 0.37 18.94
N TRP A 34 8.35 -0.86 19.43
CA TRP A 34 7.97 -1.13 20.81
C TRP A 34 9.02 -0.62 21.79
N HIS A 35 10.26 -1.08 21.66
CA HIS A 35 11.30 -0.79 22.65
C HIS A 35 11.76 0.67 22.66
N LYS A 36 11.71 1.37 21.52
CA LYS A 36 12.22 2.74 21.41
C LYS A 36 11.15 3.81 21.53
N GLN A 37 9.92 3.51 21.12
CA GLN A 37 8.85 4.51 21.02
C GLN A 37 7.59 4.12 21.82
N GLY A 38 7.54 2.92 22.40
CA GLY A 38 6.34 2.42 23.07
C GLY A 38 5.17 2.18 22.12
N ILE A 39 5.44 2.02 20.82
CA ILE A 39 4.42 1.80 19.80
C ILE A 39 4.38 0.32 19.45
N VAL A 40 3.20 -0.28 19.54
CA VAL A 40 2.95 -1.65 19.11
C VAL A 40 2.33 -1.66 17.71
N VAL A 41 2.80 -2.56 16.85
CA VAL A 41 2.23 -2.80 15.52
C VAL A 41 1.82 -4.26 15.46
N VAL A 42 0.52 -4.52 15.44
CA VAL A 42 -0.06 -5.86 15.38
C VAL A 42 -0.93 -5.95 14.12
N PRO A 43 -0.71 -6.94 13.23
CA PRO A 43 -1.64 -7.23 12.15
C PRO A 43 -3.03 -7.54 12.70
N LEU A 44 -4.09 -6.95 12.14
CA LEU A 44 -5.46 -7.12 12.66
C LEU A 44 -5.94 -8.58 12.62
N ASP A 45 -5.39 -9.39 11.72
CA ASP A 45 -5.63 -10.82 11.57
C ASP A 45 -4.98 -11.67 12.67
N GLU A 46 -3.92 -11.17 13.32
CA GLU A 46 -3.30 -11.81 14.48
C GLU A 46 -4.05 -11.51 15.79
N ILE A 47 -5.03 -10.59 15.76
CA ILE A 47 -5.89 -10.27 16.92
C ILE A 47 -7.08 -11.23 16.89
N PHE A 48 -7.12 -12.19 17.81
CA PHE A 48 -8.15 -13.24 17.83
C PHE A 48 -9.50 -12.77 18.33
N ASP A 49 -9.51 -11.83 19.28
CA ASP A 49 -10.75 -11.28 19.82
C ASP A 49 -11.35 -10.26 18.85
N GLU A 50 -12.61 -10.49 18.47
CA GLU A 50 -13.30 -9.65 17.49
C GLU A 50 -13.61 -8.26 18.05
N TRP A 51 -13.82 -8.14 19.36
CA TRP A 51 -14.09 -6.86 20.00
C TRP A 51 -12.83 -5.99 20.05
N ASP A 52 -11.69 -6.57 20.42
CA ASP A 52 -10.39 -5.91 20.37
C ASP A 52 -10.05 -5.45 18.95
N ARG A 53 -10.30 -6.31 17.95
CA ARG A 53 -10.09 -5.98 16.53
C ARG A 53 -10.96 -4.82 16.09
N ALA A 54 -12.24 -4.81 16.44
CA ALA A 54 -13.18 -3.74 16.09
C ALA A 54 -12.81 -2.41 16.78
N PHE A 55 -12.47 -2.47 18.07
CA PHE A 55 -12.06 -1.31 18.85
C PHE A 55 -10.81 -0.64 18.29
N LEU A 56 -9.75 -1.40 18.05
CA LEU A 56 -8.49 -0.90 17.49
C LEU A 56 -8.68 -0.38 16.05
N SER A 57 -9.51 -1.05 15.25
CA SER A 57 -9.88 -0.57 13.91
C SER A 57 -10.64 0.76 13.95
N GLY A 58 -11.50 0.96 14.95
CA GLY A 58 -12.20 2.22 15.19
C GLY A 58 -11.25 3.35 15.56
N ILE A 59 -10.28 3.08 16.46
CA ILE A 59 -9.22 4.05 16.80
C ILE A 59 -8.41 4.42 15.56
N ALA A 60 -7.95 3.42 14.79
CA ALA A 60 -7.20 3.64 13.56
C ALA A 60 -8.01 4.45 12.55
N THR A 61 -9.31 4.18 12.41
CA THR A 61 -10.21 4.93 11.52
C THR A 61 -10.34 6.39 11.92
N LYS A 62 -10.41 6.67 13.23
CA LYS A 62 -10.48 8.04 13.75
C LYS A 62 -9.18 8.81 13.53
N LEU A 63 -8.03 8.15 13.68
CA LEU A 63 -6.71 8.78 13.56
C LEU A 63 -6.24 8.93 12.11
N TYR A 64 -6.51 7.93 11.27
CA TYR A 64 -5.91 7.77 9.95
C TYR A 64 -6.94 7.67 8.82
N GLY A 65 -8.23 7.75 9.13
CA GLY A 65 -9.31 7.52 8.16
C GLY A 65 -9.61 6.05 7.93
N ALA A 66 -10.69 5.76 7.20
CA ALA A 66 -11.13 4.39 6.93
C ALA A 66 -10.01 3.56 6.27
N ARG A 67 -9.75 2.36 6.80
CA ARG A 67 -8.76 1.44 6.24
C ARG A 67 -9.15 1.11 4.80
N THR A 68 -8.40 1.64 3.84
CA THR A 68 -8.55 1.27 2.43
C THR A 68 -7.80 -0.03 2.23
N ALA A 69 -8.50 -1.16 2.13
CA ALA A 69 -7.89 -2.47 1.86
C ALA A 69 -7.26 -2.56 0.46
N THR A 70 -7.32 -1.48 -0.33
CA THR A 70 -6.88 -1.46 -1.72
C THR A 70 -5.65 -0.57 -1.90
N THR A 71 -4.58 -1.24 -2.30
CA THR A 71 -3.32 -0.71 -2.83
C THR A 71 -3.46 0.59 -3.62
N LYS A 72 -2.73 1.63 -3.17
CA LYS A 72 -2.17 2.78 -3.92
C LYS A 72 -3.05 3.65 -4.83
N HIS A 73 -4.31 3.32 -5.10
CA HIS A 73 -5.17 4.13 -5.97
C HIS A 73 -6.56 4.30 -5.33
N SER A 74 -6.64 5.11 -4.28
CA SER A 74 -7.90 5.54 -3.64
C SER A 74 -8.72 6.51 -4.50
N ARG A 75 -8.47 6.56 -5.81
CA ARG A 75 -9.19 7.38 -6.78
C ARG A 75 -9.60 6.48 -7.93
N PRO A 76 -10.82 6.64 -8.46
CA PRO A 76 -11.22 5.99 -9.70
C PRO A 76 -10.17 6.24 -10.77
N TRP A 77 -9.76 5.19 -11.47
CA TRP A 77 -8.84 5.33 -12.58
C TRP A 77 -9.47 6.18 -13.67
N ARG A 78 -8.66 7.00 -14.31
CA ARG A 78 -9.10 7.89 -15.40
C ARG A 78 -8.66 7.34 -16.74
N GLU A 79 -9.45 7.62 -17.77
CA GLU A 79 -9.03 7.35 -19.14
C GLU A 79 -7.68 8.01 -19.44
N GLY A 80 -6.79 7.26 -20.08
CA GLY A 80 -5.41 7.64 -20.35
C GLY A 80 -4.41 7.27 -19.25
N GLU A 81 -4.83 6.86 -18.05
CA GLU A 81 -3.90 6.41 -17.01
C GLU A 81 -3.22 5.10 -17.40
N VAL A 82 -1.92 5.00 -17.11
CA VAL A 82 -1.11 3.80 -17.36
C VAL A 82 -0.88 3.07 -16.05
N ILE A 83 -1.14 1.78 -16.05
CA ILE A 83 -1.15 0.91 -14.89
C ILE A 83 -0.07 -0.14 -15.08
N ASP A 84 0.84 -0.21 -14.11
CA ASP A 84 1.76 -1.33 -13.95
C ASP A 84 1.22 -2.21 -12.82
N ARG A 85 0.88 -3.46 -13.15
CA ARG A 85 0.34 -4.42 -12.19
C ARG A 85 1.43 -5.20 -11.44
N GLY A 86 2.70 -4.91 -11.70
CA GLY A 86 3.83 -5.65 -11.15
C GLY A 86 4.09 -6.99 -11.84
N ASP A 87 3.39 -7.28 -12.93
CA ASP A 87 3.62 -8.43 -13.82
C ASP A 87 4.62 -8.10 -14.95
N GLY A 88 5.21 -6.90 -14.94
CA GLY A 88 6.09 -6.39 -15.99
C GLY A 88 5.32 -5.91 -17.24
N GLU A 89 4.00 -5.89 -17.20
CA GLU A 89 3.14 -5.45 -18.29
C GLU A 89 2.45 -4.13 -17.94
N THR A 90 2.50 -3.18 -18.87
CA THR A 90 1.77 -1.92 -18.74
C THR A 90 0.44 -1.96 -19.47
N TRP A 91 -0.57 -1.34 -18.86
CA TRP A 91 -1.93 -1.29 -19.37
C TRP A 91 -2.44 0.14 -19.37
N THR A 92 -3.06 0.60 -20.45
CA THR A 92 -3.67 1.92 -20.53
C THR A 92 -5.17 1.83 -20.30
N VAL A 93 -5.72 2.68 -19.44
CA VAL A 93 -7.17 2.83 -19.28
C VAL A 93 -7.73 3.51 -20.53
N ILE A 94 -8.65 2.84 -21.23
CA ILE A 94 -9.25 3.36 -22.46
C ILE A 94 -10.73 3.72 -22.31
N ALA A 95 -11.40 3.21 -21.27
CA ALA A 95 -12.77 3.56 -20.95
C ALA A 95 -13.03 3.40 -19.45
N THR A 96 -13.81 4.31 -18.88
CA THR A 96 -14.19 4.27 -17.45
C THR A 96 -15.70 4.33 -17.27
N THR A 97 -16.23 3.52 -16.37
CA THR A 97 -17.62 3.59 -15.89
C THR A 97 -17.60 3.60 -14.36
N PRO A 98 -18.69 3.99 -13.68
CA PRO A 98 -18.74 3.96 -12.22
C PRO A 98 -18.39 2.60 -11.59
N LYS A 99 -18.60 1.49 -12.30
CA LYS A 99 -18.44 0.12 -11.79
C LYS A 99 -17.29 -0.67 -12.43
N SER A 100 -16.76 -0.22 -13.55
CA SER A 100 -15.74 -0.95 -14.30
C SER A 100 -14.85 -0.04 -15.13
N VAL A 101 -13.67 -0.55 -15.44
CA VAL A 101 -12.68 0.10 -16.30
C VAL A 101 -12.24 -0.89 -17.37
N THR A 102 -12.08 -0.40 -18.60
CA THR A 102 -11.52 -1.19 -19.70
C THR A 102 -10.08 -0.75 -19.93
N LEU A 103 -9.20 -1.73 -19.96
CA LEU A 103 -7.77 -1.56 -20.09
C LEU A 103 -7.30 -2.17 -21.39
N ARG A 104 -6.31 -1.52 -22.02
CA ARG A 104 -5.61 -2.01 -23.20
C ARG A 104 -4.17 -2.31 -22.84
N ARG A 105 -3.74 -3.54 -23.12
CA ARG A 105 -2.37 -3.99 -22.89
C ARG A 105 -1.41 -3.31 -23.87
N SER A 106 -0.25 -2.86 -23.39
CA SER A 106 0.72 -2.14 -24.21
C SER A 106 1.41 -3.01 -25.26
N ARG A 107 1.70 -4.30 -24.98
CA ARG A 107 2.43 -5.15 -25.93
C ARG A 107 1.64 -5.57 -27.19
N ASP A 108 0.35 -5.86 -27.05
CA ASP A 108 -0.45 -6.57 -28.07
C ASP A 108 -1.83 -5.95 -28.28
N GLY A 109 -2.16 -4.88 -27.55
CA GLY A 109 -3.46 -4.22 -27.64
C GLY A 109 -4.61 -5.01 -27.06
N ALA A 110 -4.36 -6.14 -26.37
CA ALA A 110 -5.41 -6.95 -25.78
C ALA A 110 -6.24 -6.15 -24.78
N LEU A 111 -7.56 -6.34 -24.81
CA LEU A 111 -8.49 -5.67 -23.91
C LEU A 111 -8.80 -6.52 -22.70
N ALA A 112 -8.89 -5.88 -21.54
CA ALA A 112 -9.36 -6.50 -20.30
C ALA A 112 -10.28 -5.53 -19.56
N THR A 113 -11.39 -6.03 -19.04
CA THR A 113 -12.30 -5.25 -18.19
C THR A 113 -12.11 -5.65 -16.74
N LEU A 114 -11.91 -4.66 -15.87
CA LEU A 114 -11.80 -4.84 -14.43
C LEU A 114 -12.92 -4.10 -13.72
N GLY A 115 -13.29 -4.54 -12.51
CA GLY A 115 -14.14 -3.76 -11.63
C GLY A 115 -13.45 -2.45 -11.25
N GLN A 116 -14.18 -1.34 -11.32
CA GLN A 116 -13.76 -0.10 -10.69
C GLN A 116 -13.87 -0.30 -9.19
N LEU A 117 -12.95 0.30 -8.42
CA LEU A 117 -13.05 0.41 -6.97
C LEU A 117 -14.34 1.17 -6.61
N GLY A 118 -15.44 0.43 -6.50
CA GLY A 118 -16.69 0.91 -5.96
C GLY A 118 -16.65 0.78 -4.45
N GLU A 119 -17.14 1.81 -3.74
CA GLU A 119 -17.62 1.64 -2.38
C GLU A 119 -18.68 0.54 -2.41
N GLY A 120 -18.31 -0.68 -2.03
CA GLY A 120 -19.27 -1.67 -1.58
C GLY A 120 -19.85 -1.16 -0.27
N ARG A 121 -20.96 -0.41 -0.32
CA ARG A 121 -21.90 -0.42 0.79
C ARG A 121 -22.81 -1.65 0.64
N PRO A 122 -23.22 -2.26 1.77
CA PRO A 122 -24.06 -3.45 1.81
C PRO A 122 -25.42 -3.24 1.15
#